data_AF-B8LCF4-F1
#
_entry.id   AF-B8LCF4-F1
#
_cell.length_a   1.000
_cell.length_b   1.000
_cell.length_c   1.000
_cell.angle_alpha   90.00
_cell.angle_beta   90.00
_cell.angle_gamma   90.00
#
_symmetry.space_group_name_H-M   'P 1'
#
loop_
_entity.id
_entity.type
_entity.pdbx_description
1 polymer ?
#
loop_
_entity_poly.entity_id
_entity_poly.type
_entity_poly.pdbx_seq_one_letter_code
_entity_poly.pdbx_strand_id
1 'polypeptide(L)'
;MKFNLNLRLVATPSFVLPRSPSIIHSGMVLPLNIKPSREDIVVVDKPIPTPVSNNMLNSDPNGIALQSFDINSNFIVETISSIKSNTINAVDSSVSKPLEVEITEVDGKTRVTLHSIIPNGFAIADNEKFEGKKIIATKGFKAGEVLYIGHAALLDLSDMGNIFKLRVYEHDEDTENNFMNGVHPNRRFLNEYDNSATHSVDDHADGSKSDSTSKRQVYGWDGFMNHSCDTNAYFPLLSRSANEMSYKAIALRDIVAGEEVTCDYALFDYHCNGHEIELCACGSPNCRGKMTGFSGLSLCEKVNILSYVEQEIKDKFINDDNVVIFTSTLPTGIGLVCNGDEQHLVSTKRFDAGETIFTNHCTIVSKSDLSSKTFVVEIDGKYILLDKEHHFIHRDEYAEFLGFDSFMDHSCNPSTEQRYTSEEEYTLKAKRTILPGEKVTCDYTKLDGALGMKNAGTSSFQCKCGESNCYGMLVC
;
A
#
# COMPACT_ATOMS: atom_id res chain seq x y z
N MET A 1 8.19 51.50 -12.21
CA MET A 1 9.20 51.82 -11.18
C MET A 1 10.17 50.66 -11.10
N LYS A 2 11.46 50.91 -11.33
CA LYS A 2 12.53 49.89 -11.33
C LYS A 2 12.84 49.47 -9.89
N PHE A 3 12.92 48.17 -9.61
CA PHE A 3 13.59 47.64 -8.43
C PHE A 3 14.86 46.89 -8.85
N ASN A 4 15.97 47.30 -8.27
CA ASN A 4 17.32 46.77 -8.49
C ASN A 4 17.50 45.43 -7.75
N LEU A 5 17.95 44.39 -8.46
CA LEU A 5 18.58 43.22 -7.87
C LEU A 5 20.07 43.48 -7.67
N ASN A 6 20.55 43.41 -6.42
CA ASN A 6 21.97 43.26 -6.11
C ASN A 6 22.27 41.77 -5.92
N LEU A 7 22.85 41.13 -6.94
CA LEU A 7 23.48 39.80 -6.81
C LEU A 7 24.88 39.97 -6.20
N ARG A 8 25.10 39.37 -5.02
CA ARG A 8 26.45 39.06 -4.52
C ARG A 8 26.82 37.65 -4.97
N LEU A 9 27.81 37.57 -5.86
CA LEU A 9 28.52 36.34 -6.23
C LEU A 9 29.36 35.85 -5.04
N VAL A 10 29.09 34.63 -4.58
CA VAL A 10 30.01 33.88 -3.70
C VAL A 10 30.68 32.80 -4.56
N ALA A 11 32.00 32.84 -4.61
CA ALA A 11 32.84 31.95 -5.39
C ALA A 11 32.86 30.53 -4.78
N THR A 12 32.72 29.51 -5.62
CA THR A 12 32.94 28.10 -5.28
C THR A 12 34.43 27.72 -5.43
N PRO A 13 35.00 26.87 -4.58
CA PRO A 13 36.34 26.35 -4.78
C PRO A 13 36.34 25.16 -5.75
N SER A 14 37.31 25.17 -6.66
CA SER A 14 37.53 24.22 -7.74
C SER A 14 37.95 22.84 -7.23
N PHE A 15 37.23 21.78 -7.63
CA PHE A 15 37.67 20.40 -7.46
C PHE A 15 38.52 19.95 -8.65
N VAL A 16 39.73 19.49 -8.35
CA VAL A 16 40.70 18.93 -9.30
C VAL A 16 40.41 17.44 -9.48
N LEU A 17 40.14 17.02 -10.72
CA LEU A 17 40.04 15.60 -11.09
C LEU A 17 41.44 14.98 -11.22
N PRO A 18 41.71 13.79 -10.62
CA PRO A 18 42.92 13.05 -10.93
C PRO A 18 42.75 12.20 -12.20
N ARG A 19 43.83 12.15 -12.97
CA ARG A 19 44.01 11.44 -14.23
C ARG A 19 43.93 9.92 -14.06
N SER A 20 43.35 9.27 -15.06
CA SER A 20 43.39 7.82 -15.29
C SER A 20 44.79 7.33 -15.68
N PRO A 21 45.17 6.11 -15.25
CA PRO A 21 46.20 5.34 -15.94
C PRO A 21 45.63 4.08 -16.60
N SER A 22 46.31 3.72 -17.68
CA SER A 22 45.99 2.73 -18.69
C SER A 22 46.12 1.27 -18.23
N ILE A 23 45.45 0.42 -19.01
CA ILE A 23 45.34 -1.04 -19.01
C ILE A 23 46.69 -1.78 -18.92
N ILE A 24 46.76 -2.81 -18.05
CA ILE A 24 47.64 -3.98 -18.21
C ILE A 24 46.87 -5.26 -17.81
N HIS A 25 46.89 -6.25 -18.70
CA HIS A 25 46.45 -7.64 -18.51
C HIS A 25 47.39 -8.42 -17.57
N SER A 26 46.85 -9.13 -16.58
CA SER A 26 47.29 -10.48 -16.19
C SER A 26 46.31 -11.09 -15.17
N GLY A 27 45.85 -12.31 -15.44
CA GLY A 27 44.87 -13.00 -14.61
C GLY A 27 45.43 -13.59 -13.31
N MET A 28 44.54 -13.71 -12.32
CA MET A 28 44.50 -14.82 -11.38
C MET A 28 43.15 -14.75 -10.65
N VAL A 29 42.38 -15.83 -10.77
CA VAL A 29 41.07 -16.04 -10.14
C VAL A 29 41.31 -16.58 -8.72
N LEU A 30 40.72 -15.92 -7.72
CA LEU A 30 40.46 -16.49 -6.40
C LEU A 30 38.97 -16.30 -6.06
N PRO A 31 38.27 -17.32 -5.56
CA PRO A 31 36.83 -17.25 -5.34
C PRO A 31 36.51 -16.51 -4.04
N LEU A 32 35.80 -15.37 -4.16
CA LEU A 32 35.12 -14.74 -3.04
C LEU A 32 33.78 -15.45 -2.81
N ASN A 33 33.74 -16.17 -1.70
CA ASN A 33 32.58 -16.92 -1.22
C ASN A 33 31.56 -15.94 -0.62
N ILE A 34 30.72 -15.33 -1.46
CA ILE A 34 29.59 -14.51 -1.03
C ILE A 34 28.39 -15.44 -0.87
N LYS A 35 27.97 -15.64 0.38
CA LYS A 35 26.69 -16.31 0.67
C LYS A 35 25.55 -15.46 0.11
N PRO A 36 24.63 -16.01 -0.69
CA PRO A 36 23.41 -15.29 -1.06
C PRO A 36 22.56 -15.04 0.20
N SER A 37 22.01 -13.83 0.26
CA SER A 37 21.00 -13.39 1.22
C SER A 37 19.69 -14.17 1.05
N ARG A 38 18.95 -14.32 2.15
CA ARG A 38 17.67 -15.04 2.29
C ARG A 38 16.76 -14.98 1.05
N GLU A 39 16.33 -16.16 0.61
CA GLU A 39 15.22 -16.37 -0.32
C GLU A 39 13.90 -16.01 0.37
N ASP A 40 13.14 -15.07 -0.17
CA ASP A 40 11.78 -14.79 0.27
C ASP A 40 10.82 -15.74 -0.46
N ILE A 41 10.78 -17.00 -0.01
CA ILE A 41 9.65 -17.87 -0.38
C ILE A 41 8.43 -17.27 0.31
N VAL A 42 7.43 -16.87 -0.47
CA VAL A 42 6.10 -16.56 0.07
C VAL A 42 5.46 -17.88 0.49
N VAL A 43 5.89 -18.44 1.63
CA VAL A 43 5.12 -19.42 2.37
C VAL A 43 4.15 -18.62 3.24
N VAL A 44 2.89 -18.50 2.81
CA VAL A 44 1.84 -17.90 3.64
C VAL A 44 1.48 -18.89 4.75
N ASP A 45 2.36 -19.07 5.73
CA ASP A 45 2.11 -19.86 6.94
C ASP A 45 1.62 -19.00 8.10
N LYS A 46 1.26 -17.73 7.84
CA LYS A 46 0.61 -16.87 8.83
C LYS A 46 -0.56 -16.10 8.21
N PRO A 47 -1.77 -16.19 8.77
CA PRO A 47 -2.87 -15.37 8.32
C PRO A 47 -2.53 -13.90 8.59
N ILE A 48 -2.57 -13.09 7.54
CA ILE A 48 -2.87 -11.66 7.68
C ILE A 48 -4.21 -11.57 8.41
N PRO A 49 -4.42 -10.66 9.37
CA PRO A 49 -5.72 -10.48 10.01
C PRO A 49 -6.77 -10.27 8.92
N THR A 50 -7.67 -11.24 8.79
CA THR A 50 -8.83 -11.12 7.90
C THR A 50 -9.62 -9.88 8.29
N PRO A 51 -10.13 -9.10 7.33
CA PRO A 51 -11.13 -8.10 7.62
C PRO A 51 -12.30 -8.79 8.29
N VAL A 52 -12.79 -8.23 9.40
CA VAL A 52 -14.00 -8.69 10.07
C VAL A 52 -15.13 -8.64 9.04
N SER A 53 -15.51 -9.80 8.51
CA SER A 53 -16.69 -9.96 7.67
C SER A 53 -17.92 -9.61 8.50
N ASN A 54 -18.63 -8.56 8.11
CA ASN A 54 -20.00 -8.37 8.58
C ASN A 54 -20.84 -9.54 8.06
N ASN A 55 -21.15 -10.48 8.96
CA ASN A 55 -22.15 -11.51 8.74
C ASN A 55 -23.49 -10.82 8.41
N MET A 56 -23.92 -10.85 7.15
CA MET A 56 -25.35 -10.78 6.81
C MET A 56 -25.89 -12.19 6.63
N LEU A 57 -26.95 -12.45 7.38
CA LEU A 57 -27.74 -13.68 7.44
C LEU A 57 -28.23 -14.11 6.05
N ASN A 58 -27.96 -15.35 5.68
CA ASN A 58 -28.78 -16.10 4.74
C ASN A 58 -29.95 -16.73 5.50
N SER A 59 -31.19 -16.43 5.09
CA SER A 59 -32.25 -17.44 5.01
C SER A 59 -33.46 -16.96 4.18
N ASP A 60 -33.62 -17.67 3.06
CA ASP A 60 -34.85 -18.22 2.49
C ASP A 60 -35.48 -17.55 1.25
N PRO A 61 -35.74 -18.31 0.15
CA PRO A 61 -36.23 -17.81 -1.12
C PRO A 61 -37.73 -18.07 -1.24
N ASN A 62 -38.55 -17.02 -1.28
CA ASN A 62 -39.88 -17.08 -1.87
C ASN A 62 -40.26 -15.69 -2.38
N GLY A 63 -40.48 -15.61 -3.69
CA GLY A 63 -40.77 -14.36 -4.37
C GLY A 63 -42.09 -13.74 -3.94
N ILE A 64 -42.16 -12.41 -4.03
CA ILE A 64 -43.35 -11.61 -4.36
C ILE A 64 -42.84 -10.29 -4.95
N ALA A 65 -43.55 -9.82 -5.97
CA ALA A 65 -43.26 -8.69 -6.84
C ALA A 65 -43.06 -7.34 -6.11
N LEU A 66 -42.12 -6.54 -6.60
CA LEU A 66 -41.99 -5.12 -6.25
C LEU A 66 -42.95 -4.28 -7.12
N GLN A 67 -44.00 -3.76 -6.49
CA GLN A 67 -44.73 -2.58 -6.97
C GLN A 67 -44.08 -1.32 -6.38
N SER A 68 -43.99 -0.30 -7.24
CA SER A 68 -43.58 1.07 -6.98
C SER A 68 -44.37 1.75 -5.86
N PHE A 69 -43.69 2.49 -4.98
CA PHE A 69 -44.27 3.63 -4.26
C PHE A 69 -43.24 4.75 -4.04
N ASP A 70 -43.52 5.88 -4.68
CA ASP A 70 -43.05 7.23 -4.34
C ASP A 70 -43.76 7.72 -3.08
N ILE A 71 -43.03 8.27 -2.09
CA ILE A 71 -43.56 9.33 -1.20
C ILE A 71 -42.43 10.29 -0.76
N ASN A 72 -42.67 11.57 -0.99
CA ASN A 72 -41.91 12.73 -0.55
C ASN A 72 -42.13 13.09 0.94
N SER A 73 -41.11 13.79 1.49
CA SER A 73 -41.16 14.89 2.48
C SER A 73 -41.26 14.63 4.00
N ASN A 74 -40.19 15.09 4.68
CA ASN A 74 -40.08 15.90 5.92
C ASN A 74 -40.64 15.44 7.29
N PHE A 75 -39.85 15.81 8.33
CA PHE A 75 -40.06 15.74 9.79
C PHE A 75 -39.86 14.33 10.40
N ILE A 76 -39.07 14.07 11.45
CA ILE A 76 -38.93 14.74 12.76
C ILE A 76 -37.53 14.48 13.35
N VAL A 77 -36.96 15.52 13.98
CA VAL A 77 -35.86 15.47 14.94
C VAL A 77 -36.35 14.87 16.26
N GLU A 78 -35.81 13.74 16.71
CA GLU A 78 -35.72 13.40 18.15
C GLU A 78 -34.81 12.17 18.41
N THR A 79 -33.72 12.45 19.14
CA THR A 79 -33.20 11.68 20.28
C THR A 79 -33.09 10.14 20.15
N ILE A 80 -31.87 9.65 19.89
CA ILE A 80 -31.43 8.33 20.37
C ILE A 80 -30.19 8.50 21.24
N SER A 81 -30.43 8.80 22.51
CA SER A 81 -29.58 8.32 23.59
C SER A 81 -29.84 6.82 23.78
N SER A 82 -28.78 6.04 23.99
CA SER A 82 -28.76 4.60 24.32
C SER A 82 -28.53 3.64 23.15
N ILE A 83 -27.26 3.49 22.78
CA ILE A 83 -26.72 2.16 22.52
C ILE A 83 -25.61 1.97 23.55
N LYS A 84 -25.91 1.17 24.58
CA LYS A 84 -24.94 0.74 25.57
C LYS A 84 -23.93 -0.16 24.88
N SER A 85 -22.66 0.23 25.04
CA SER A 85 -21.49 -0.60 24.86
C SER A 85 -21.72 -2.00 25.43
N ASN A 86 -21.47 -3.03 24.64
CA ASN A 86 -21.04 -4.31 25.15
C ASN A 86 -20.13 -4.94 24.10
N THR A 87 -18.83 -4.86 24.40
CA THR A 87 -17.72 -5.81 24.12
C THR A 87 -16.48 -5.04 23.68
N ILE A 88 -15.82 -4.36 24.64
CA ILE A 88 -14.40 -4.03 24.54
C ILE A 88 -13.76 -4.74 25.73
N ASN A 89 -13.26 -5.95 25.47
CA ASN A 89 -12.38 -6.65 26.40
C ASN A 89 -10.95 -6.17 26.14
N ALA A 90 -10.25 -5.81 27.22
CA ALA A 90 -8.91 -5.24 27.29
C ALA A 90 -8.75 -3.83 26.69
N VAL A 91 -8.78 -2.81 27.57
CA VAL A 91 -8.34 -1.45 27.27
C VAL A 91 -6.82 -1.50 27.08
N ASP A 92 -6.39 -1.53 25.83
CA ASP A 92 -5.01 -1.29 25.45
C ASP A 92 -4.69 0.19 25.71
N SER A 93 -3.60 0.48 26.42
CA SER A 93 -3.15 1.84 26.75
C SER A 93 -2.72 2.68 25.52
N SER A 94 -2.91 2.15 24.31
CA SER A 94 -2.55 2.75 23.02
C SER A 94 -3.64 3.62 22.37
N VAL A 95 -4.83 3.71 22.99
CA VAL A 95 -5.94 4.54 22.48
C VAL A 95 -5.68 6.01 22.81
N SER A 96 -5.20 6.79 21.84
CA SER A 96 -5.19 8.25 21.98
C SER A 96 -6.63 8.77 21.95
N LYS A 97 -6.92 9.83 22.71
CA LYS A 97 -8.24 10.46 22.70
C LYS A 97 -8.44 11.24 21.39
N PRO A 98 -9.70 11.48 20.96
CA PRO A 98 -9.98 12.39 19.86
C PRO A 98 -9.26 13.73 20.03
N LEU A 99 -8.82 14.31 18.91
CA LEU A 99 -8.13 15.60 18.89
C LEU A 99 -9.07 16.67 19.46
N GLU A 100 -8.69 17.27 20.59
CA GLU A 100 -9.49 18.31 21.22
C GLU A 100 -9.21 19.65 20.54
N VAL A 101 -10.28 20.32 20.10
CA VAL A 101 -10.23 21.58 19.36
C VAL A 101 -10.85 22.69 20.21
N GLU A 102 -10.04 23.67 20.58
CA GLU A 102 -10.46 24.88 21.29
C GLU A 102 -10.57 26.04 20.29
N ILE A 103 -11.73 26.67 20.21
CA ILE A 103 -11.98 27.86 19.38
C ILE A 103 -12.25 29.04 20.31
N THR A 104 -11.43 30.09 20.22
CA THR A 104 -11.53 31.30 21.05
C THR A 104 -11.54 32.55 20.19
N GLU A 105 -12.14 33.64 20.67
CA GLU A 105 -11.99 34.97 20.05
C GLU A 105 -10.95 35.79 20.83
N VAL A 106 -9.94 36.29 20.11
CA VAL A 106 -8.90 37.17 20.67
C VAL A 106 -8.76 38.38 19.74
N ASP A 107 -8.98 39.58 20.27
CA ASP A 107 -8.91 40.84 19.52
C ASP A 107 -9.79 40.89 18.25
N GLY A 108 -10.97 40.26 18.31
CA GLY A 108 -11.90 40.17 17.18
C GLY A 108 -11.46 39.20 16.08
N LYS A 109 -10.48 38.33 16.36
CA LYS A 109 -10.05 37.24 15.48
C LYS A 109 -10.28 35.90 16.16
N THR A 110 -10.83 34.95 15.41
CA THR A 110 -10.95 33.57 15.87
C THR A 110 -9.57 32.90 15.91
N ARG A 111 -9.25 32.23 17.01
CA ARG A 111 -8.04 31.45 17.24
C ARG A 111 -8.44 29.99 17.48
N VAL A 112 -7.88 29.10 16.67
CA VAL A 112 -8.00 27.65 16.84
C VAL A 112 -6.76 27.12 17.55
N THR A 113 -6.97 26.38 18.63
CA THR A 113 -5.91 25.64 19.34
C THR A 113 -6.27 24.16 19.37
N LEU A 114 -5.37 23.33 18.84
CA LEU A 114 -5.46 21.88 18.87
C LEU A 114 -4.72 21.37 20.10
N HIS A 115 -5.32 20.46 20.84
CA HIS A 115 -4.72 19.82 21.99
C HIS A 115 -4.51 18.34 21.70
N SER A 116 -3.24 17.92 21.70
CA SER A 116 -2.85 16.57 21.34
C SER A 116 -1.95 15.94 22.40
N ILE A 117 -2.19 14.68 22.71
CA ILE A 117 -1.37 13.91 23.67
C ILE A 117 -0.45 13.00 22.88
N ILE A 118 0.87 13.14 23.07
CA ILE A 118 1.85 12.22 22.51
C ILE A 118 1.83 10.91 23.32
N PRO A 119 1.64 9.74 22.70
CA PRO A 119 1.65 8.45 23.38
C PRO A 119 3.03 8.10 23.92
N ASN A 120 3.06 7.28 24.97
CA ASN A 120 4.28 6.68 25.48
C ASN A 120 4.99 5.89 24.38
N GLY A 121 6.29 6.12 24.22
CA GLY A 121 7.08 5.50 23.17
C GLY A 121 7.38 6.40 21.97
N PHE A 122 6.95 7.67 21.98
CA PHE A 122 7.27 8.64 20.95
C PHE A 122 7.76 9.98 21.51
N ALA A 123 8.49 10.73 20.69
CA ALA A 123 8.88 12.10 20.97
C ALA A 123 8.93 12.92 19.67
N ILE A 124 8.68 14.23 19.77
CA ILE A 124 8.94 15.18 18.70
C ILE A 124 10.38 15.67 18.86
N ALA A 125 11.18 15.56 17.81
CA ALA A 125 12.58 16.00 17.78
C ALA A 125 12.81 16.98 16.62
N ASP A 126 13.89 17.75 16.71
CA ASP A 126 14.36 18.54 15.58
C ASP A 126 14.92 17.63 14.48
N ASN A 127 14.64 17.98 13.22
CA ASN A 127 15.25 17.29 12.11
C ASN A 127 16.69 17.81 11.90
N GLU A 128 17.69 16.93 11.87
CA GLU A 128 19.08 17.34 11.75
C GLU A 128 19.51 17.60 10.29
N LYS A 129 18.70 17.16 9.31
CA LYS A 129 19.00 17.27 7.88
C LYS A 129 18.35 18.50 7.22
N PHE A 130 17.18 18.91 7.69
CA PHE A 130 16.46 20.07 7.17
C PHE A 130 15.74 20.82 8.29
N GLU A 131 15.40 22.08 8.05
CA GLU A 131 14.62 22.87 9.01
C GLU A 131 13.23 22.26 9.18
N GLY A 132 12.93 21.75 10.37
CA GLY A 132 11.65 21.08 10.64
C GLY A 132 11.70 20.20 11.88
N LYS A 133 10.60 19.49 12.11
CA LYS A 133 10.47 18.48 13.17
C LYS A 133 10.40 17.08 12.57
N LYS A 134 10.54 16.08 13.43
CA LYS A 134 10.31 14.68 13.14
C LYS A 134 9.74 13.97 14.34
N ILE A 135 9.17 12.80 14.11
CA ILE A 135 8.73 11.89 15.17
C ILE A 135 9.78 10.81 15.32
N ILE A 136 10.22 10.56 16.55
CA ILE A 136 11.11 9.44 16.86
C ILE A 136 10.43 8.46 17.81
N ALA A 137 10.72 7.17 17.64
CA ALA A 137 10.38 6.14 18.61
C ALA A 137 11.32 6.25 19.83
N THR A 138 10.79 6.30 21.05
CA THR A 138 11.60 6.31 22.29
C THR A 138 11.78 4.92 22.89
N LYS A 139 11.11 3.91 22.31
CA LYS A 139 11.27 2.47 22.60
C LYS A 139 11.25 1.67 21.29
N GLY A 140 11.58 0.38 21.35
CA GLY A 140 11.46 -0.49 20.18
C GLY A 140 10.03 -0.98 19.95
N PHE A 141 9.66 -1.18 18.69
CA PHE A 141 8.39 -1.76 18.24
C PHE A 141 8.66 -2.92 17.27
N LYS A 142 7.80 -3.94 17.27
CA LYS A 142 7.91 -5.10 16.36
C LYS A 142 7.09 -4.90 15.09
N ALA A 143 7.54 -5.54 14.00
CA ALA A 143 6.76 -5.60 12.77
C ALA A 143 5.32 -6.09 13.04
N GLY A 144 4.33 -5.37 12.53
CA GLY A 144 2.90 -5.61 12.74
C GLY A 144 2.33 -5.06 14.06
N GLU A 145 3.16 -4.49 14.94
CA GLU A 145 2.69 -3.85 16.18
C GLU A 145 1.93 -2.55 15.87
N VAL A 146 0.86 -2.33 16.63
CA VAL A 146 0.13 -1.05 16.60
C VAL A 146 0.95 -0.02 17.36
N LEU A 147 1.38 1.03 16.65
CA LEU A 147 2.15 2.13 17.20
C LEU A 147 1.25 3.03 18.06
N TYR A 148 0.11 3.45 17.50
CA TYR A 148 -0.91 4.27 18.16
C TYR A 148 -2.19 4.29 17.32
N ILE A 149 -3.30 4.73 17.94
CA ILE A 149 -4.50 5.18 17.22
C ILE A 149 -4.44 6.69 17.08
N GLY A 150 -4.43 7.21 15.86
CA GLY A 150 -4.38 8.63 15.54
C GLY A 150 -5.77 9.21 15.27
N HIS A 151 -5.90 10.51 15.50
CA HIS A 151 -7.12 11.27 15.21
C HIS A 151 -6.77 12.56 14.48
N ALA A 152 -7.56 12.89 13.46
CA ALA A 152 -7.50 14.18 12.79
C ALA A 152 -8.90 14.82 12.80
N ALA A 153 -8.93 16.15 12.86
CA ALA A 153 -10.16 16.92 12.72
C ALA A 153 -10.23 17.51 11.32
N LEU A 154 -11.43 17.57 10.73
CA LEU A 154 -11.69 18.33 9.51
C LEU A 154 -12.31 19.66 9.90
N LEU A 155 -11.53 20.74 9.81
CA LEU A 155 -11.94 22.07 10.23
C LEU A 155 -12.26 22.96 9.03
N ASP A 156 -13.39 23.65 9.07
CA ASP A 156 -13.67 24.75 8.14
C ASP A 156 -12.96 26.01 8.63
N LEU A 157 -11.94 26.43 7.88
CA LEU A 157 -11.11 27.61 8.16
C LEU A 157 -11.40 28.78 7.21
N SER A 158 -12.51 28.75 6.47
CA SER A 158 -12.93 29.79 5.50
C SER A 158 -12.82 31.20 6.07
N ASP A 159 -13.33 31.39 7.28
CA ASP A 159 -13.40 32.71 7.93
C ASP A 159 -12.17 33.05 8.78
N MET A 160 -11.29 32.08 9.03
CA MET A 160 -10.22 32.19 10.04
C MET A 160 -8.82 32.38 9.45
N GLY A 161 -8.66 32.11 8.15
CA GLY A 161 -7.35 32.00 7.52
C GLY A 161 -6.61 30.73 7.97
N ASN A 162 -5.42 30.53 7.43
CA ASN A 162 -4.67 29.28 7.56
C ASN A 162 -3.91 29.17 8.88
N ILE A 163 -4.42 29.66 10.03
CA ILE A 163 -3.61 29.80 11.24
C ILE A 163 -4.26 29.06 12.43
N PHE A 164 -3.54 28.08 12.97
CA PHE A 164 -3.89 27.39 14.21
C PHE A 164 -2.63 27.11 15.05
N LYS A 165 -2.83 26.86 16.34
CA LYS A 165 -1.78 26.46 17.28
C LYS A 165 -1.96 25.00 17.66
N LEU A 166 -0.88 24.24 17.75
CA LEU A 166 -0.89 22.88 18.28
C LEU A 166 -0.20 22.85 19.63
N ARG A 167 -0.94 22.53 20.69
CA ARG A 167 -0.41 22.26 22.03
C ARG A 167 -0.25 20.76 22.21
N VAL A 168 0.98 20.34 22.47
CA VAL A 168 1.32 18.94 22.70
C VAL A 168 1.54 18.71 24.19
N TYR A 169 0.99 17.61 24.67
CA TYR A 169 1.08 17.17 26.06
C TYR A 169 1.56 15.72 26.12
N GLU A 170 2.17 15.30 27.20
CA GLU A 170 2.31 13.87 27.53
C GLU A 170 1.19 13.41 28.46
N HIS A 171 0.95 12.10 28.48
CA HIS A 171 0.08 11.49 29.46
C HIS A 171 0.74 11.51 30.84
N ASP A 172 0.07 12.11 31.83
CA ASP A 172 0.53 12.10 33.22
C ASP A 172 -0.11 10.90 33.93
N GLU A 173 0.66 9.84 34.15
CA GLU A 173 0.20 8.61 34.84
C GLU A 173 0.05 8.82 36.36
N ASP A 174 0.57 9.93 36.93
CA ASP A 174 0.71 10.11 38.39
C ASP A 174 -0.46 10.86 39.07
N THR A 175 -1.50 11.31 38.34
CA THR A 175 -2.54 12.23 38.87
C THR A 175 -3.97 11.69 38.92
N GLU A 176 -4.20 10.38 38.94
CA GLU A 176 -5.54 9.76 39.06
C GLU A 176 -6.39 10.27 40.27
N ASN A 177 -5.83 11.01 41.22
CA ASN A 177 -6.49 11.39 42.47
C ASN A 177 -6.70 12.90 42.76
N ASN A 178 -6.46 13.85 41.83
CA ASN A 178 -6.65 15.29 42.13
C ASN A 178 -7.59 16.02 41.17
N PHE A 179 -8.90 15.88 41.43
CA PHE A 179 -9.98 16.59 40.75
C PHE A 179 -10.34 17.89 41.48
N MET A 180 -9.54 18.95 41.35
CA MET A 180 -9.95 20.30 41.77
C MET A 180 -9.33 21.36 40.84
N ASN A 181 -10.19 22.20 40.24
CA ASN A 181 -9.92 23.48 39.54
C ASN A 181 -9.94 23.55 38.00
N GLY A 182 -10.58 22.63 37.28
CA GLY A 182 -10.97 22.89 35.88
C GLY A 182 -9.82 23.05 34.88
N VAL A 183 -8.60 22.66 35.26
CA VAL A 183 -7.50 22.33 34.34
C VAL A 183 -7.56 20.82 34.13
N HIS A 184 -7.63 20.36 32.87
CA HIS A 184 -7.69 18.92 32.55
C HIS A 184 -6.55 18.17 33.27
N PRO A 185 -6.84 17.32 34.27
CA PRO A 185 -5.86 16.99 35.31
C PRO A 185 -4.79 15.95 34.93
N ASN A 186 -4.80 15.40 33.71
CA ASN A 186 -4.01 14.20 33.37
C ASN A 186 -3.06 14.44 32.17
N ARG A 187 -2.56 15.66 32.00
CA ARG A 187 -1.67 15.97 30.88
C ARG A 187 -0.61 17.01 31.25
N ARG A 188 0.68 16.67 31.11
CA ARG A 188 1.78 17.61 31.29
C ARG A 188 2.07 18.32 29.98
N PHE A 189 1.98 19.64 29.97
CA PHE A 189 2.28 20.45 28.79
C PHE A 189 3.75 20.29 28.39
N LEU A 190 3.99 20.01 27.11
CA LEU A 190 5.33 19.89 26.55
C LEU A 190 5.70 21.16 25.79
N ASN A 191 5.03 21.40 24.66
CA ASN A 191 5.34 22.49 23.74
C ASN A 191 4.07 23.01 23.03
N GLU A 192 4.16 24.24 22.52
CA GLU A 192 3.18 24.83 21.59
C GLU A 192 3.88 25.08 20.25
N TYR A 193 3.22 24.74 19.16
CA TYR A 193 3.71 24.89 17.79
C TYR A 193 2.73 25.72 16.97
N ASP A 194 3.28 26.51 16.03
CA ASP A 194 2.51 27.11 14.94
C ASP A 194 2.21 26.07 13.87
N ASN A 195 1.09 26.21 13.17
CA ASN A 195 0.70 25.29 12.11
C ASN A 195 1.71 25.20 10.94
N SER A 196 2.56 26.22 10.75
CA SER A 196 3.67 26.15 9.78
C SER A 196 4.74 25.13 10.15
N ALA A 197 4.74 24.62 11.38
CA ALA A 197 5.69 23.60 11.83
C ALA A 197 5.17 22.17 11.58
N THR A 198 3.88 22.00 11.29
CA THR A 198 3.26 20.70 11.03
C THR A 198 3.01 20.50 9.53
N HIS A 199 3.10 19.26 9.06
CA HIS A 199 2.60 18.85 7.75
C HIS A 199 1.07 18.69 7.82
N SER A 200 0.35 19.77 8.13
CA SER A 200 -1.10 19.78 8.00
C SER A 200 -1.41 19.74 6.51
N VAL A 201 -1.45 18.51 5.98
CA VAL A 201 -1.82 18.23 4.60
C VAL A 201 -3.19 18.84 4.33
N ASP A 202 -3.34 19.48 3.16
CA ASP A 202 -4.50 20.27 2.69
C ASP A 202 -4.39 21.79 2.83
N ASP A 203 -3.38 22.40 2.21
CA ASP A 203 -3.56 23.77 1.68
C ASP A 203 -4.51 23.78 0.46
N HIS A 204 -4.63 22.64 -0.23
CA HIS A 204 -5.55 22.43 -1.34
C HIS A 204 -6.12 20.99 -1.34
N ALA A 205 -7.00 20.64 -0.38
CA ALA A 205 -8.02 19.62 -0.67
C ALA A 205 -8.94 20.15 -1.79
N ASP A 206 -8.41 20.18 -3.00
CA ASP A 206 -9.03 20.74 -4.19
C ASP A 206 -10.28 19.91 -4.47
N GLY A 207 -11.44 20.53 -4.26
CA GLY A 207 -12.72 20.21 -4.88
C GLY A 207 -13.32 18.81 -4.76
N SER A 208 -12.63 17.77 -4.27
CA SER A 208 -13.06 16.39 -4.54
C SER A 208 -13.94 15.76 -3.46
N LYS A 209 -14.25 16.46 -2.36
CA LYS A 209 -15.12 15.91 -1.31
C LYS A 209 -16.21 16.86 -0.77
N SER A 210 -16.20 18.16 -1.10
CA SER A 210 -17.28 19.08 -0.69
C SER A 210 -17.43 20.39 -1.50
N ASP A 211 -16.79 20.56 -2.66
CA ASP A 211 -16.81 21.82 -3.44
C ASP A 211 -16.40 23.09 -2.65
N SER A 212 -15.66 22.99 -1.53
CA SER A 212 -15.23 24.16 -0.75
C SER A 212 -13.73 24.13 -0.37
N THR A 213 -12.99 25.15 -0.81
CA THR A 213 -11.53 25.34 -0.64
C THR A 213 -11.09 25.69 0.78
N SER A 214 -11.96 25.51 1.77
CA SER A 214 -11.82 26.08 3.11
C SER A 214 -11.74 25.04 4.23
N LYS A 215 -11.99 23.77 3.93
CA LYS A 215 -11.87 22.68 4.91
C LYS A 215 -10.45 22.11 4.91
N ARG A 216 -9.88 21.90 6.09
CA ARG A 216 -8.54 21.33 6.27
C ARG A 216 -8.54 20.16 7.21
N GLN A 217 -7.80 19.13 6.85
CA GLN A 217 -7.51 18.04 7.76
C GLN A 217 -6.32 18.44 8.65
N VAL A 218 -6.59 18.56 9.95
CA VAL A 218 -5.58 18.95 10.94
C VAL A 218 -5.26 17.76 11.84
N TYR A 219 -3.97 17.57 12.06
CA TYR A 219 -3.42 16.46 12.82
C TYR A 219 -2.89 16.93 14.17
N GLY A 220 -2.70 15.97 15.07
CA GLY A 220 -2.12 16.23 16.38
C GLY A 220 -0.60 16.22 16.34
N TRP A 221 0.00 15.62 17.36
CA TRP A 221 1.44 15.39 17.47
C TRP A 221 2.01 14.56 16.29
N ASP A 222 1.18 13.76 15.63
CA ASP A 222 1.55 12.92 14.49
C ASP A 222 1.66 13.69 13.17
N GLY A 223 1.23 14.96 13.12
CA GLY A 223 1.42 15.87 11.99
C GLY A 223 2.87 16.29 11.74
N PHE A 224 3.82 15.87 12.58
CA PHE A 224 5.26 16.08 12.36
C PHE A 224 5.95 14.88 11.66
N MET A 225 5.17 13.91 11.19
CA MET A 225 5.72 12.74 10.52
C MET A 225 6.27 13.09 9.14
N ASN A 226 7.52 12.70 8.89
CA ASN A 226 8.17 12.94 7.61
C ASN A 226 7.97 11.79 6.63
N HIS A 227 8.08 12.13 5.36
CA HIS A 227 8.05 11.16 4.27
C HIS A 227 9.32 10.29 4.22
N SER A 228 9.14 8.99 3.97
CA SER A 228 10.17 8.10 3.43
C SER A 228 9.62 7.23 2.29
N CYS A 229 10.41 7.07 1.22
CA CYS A 229 10.07 6.14 0.13
C CYS A 229 10.22 4.66 0.55
N ASP A 230 10.94 4.41 1.65
CA ASP A 230 11.00 3.12 2.35
C ASP A 230 10.52 3.36 3.78
N THR A 231 9.20 3.53 3.90
CA THR A 231 8.53 3.88 5.17
C THR A 231 8.55 2.71 6.15
N ASN A 232 8.62 3.01 7.45
CA ASN A 232 8.49 2.02 8.52
C ASN A 232 7.11 1.99 9.18
N ALA A 233 6.17 2.86 8.78
CA ALA A 233 4.80 2.85 9.28
C ALA A 233 3.75 2.96 8.16
N TYR A 234 2.61 2.33 8.38
CA TYR A 234 1.41 2.36 7.55
C TYR A 234 0.17 2.76 8.39
N PHE A 235 -0.78 3.48 7.79
CA PHE A 235 -1.88 4.19 8.45
C PHE A 235 -3.26 3.76 7.92
N PRO A 236 -3.72 2.52 8.13
CA PRO A 236 -5.07 2.13 7.73
C PRO A 236 -6.14 2.97 8.43
N LEU A 237 -7.06 3.49 7.63
CA LEU A 237 -8.23 4.24 8.08
C LEU A 237 -9.15 3.36 8.94
N LEU A 238 -9.55 3.86 10.10
CA LEU A 238 -10.54 3.20 10.96
C LEU A 238 -11.93 3.78 10.76
N SER A 239 -12.02 5.12 10.72
CA SER A 239 -13.27 5.81 10.44
C SER A 239 -13.00 7.20 9.86
N ARG A 240 -13.92 7.67 9.02
CA ARG A 240 -13.96 9.05 8.52
C ARG A 240 -15.40 9.52 8.53
N SER A 241 -15.62 10.69 9.10
CA SER A 241 -16.89 11.40 9.10
C SER A 241 -16.70 12.78 8.44
N ALA A 242 -17.76 13.59 8.42
CA ALA A 242 -17.68 14.94 7.87
C ALA A 242 -16.73 15.88 8.65
N ASN A 243 -16.40 15.57 9.91
CA ASN A 243 -15.63 16.46 10.80
C ASN A 243 -14.43 15.77 11.47
N GLU A 244 -14.34 14.45 11.42
CA GLU A 244 -13.33 13.69 12.17
C GLU A 244 -12.86 12.48 11.38
N MET A 245 -11.58 12.15 11.57
CA MET A 245 -10.95 10.96 11.03
C MET A 245 -10.19 10.24 12.15
N SER A 246 -10.25 8.91 12.16
CA SER A 246 -9.40 8.08 13.00
C SER A 246 -8.72 7.00 12.17
N TYR A 247 -7.49 6.68 12.55
CA TYR A 247 -6.64 5.75 11.82
C TYR A 247 -5.71 5.03 12.78
N LYS A 248 -5.22 3.87 12.37
CA LYS A 248 -4.28 3.08 13.15
C LYS A 248 -2.90 3.22 12.52
N ALA A 249 -1.87 3.54 13.30
CA ALA A 249 -0.49 3.46 12.84
C ALA A 249 0.07 2.06 13.14
N ILE A 250 0.61 1.36 12.14
CA ILE A 250 1.15 0.01 12.25
C ILE A 250 2.60 -0.01 11.78
N ALA A 251 3.49 -0.65 12.54
CA ALA A 251 4.87 -0.85 12.14
C ALA A 251 4.98 -1.83 10.98
N LEU A 252 5.59 -1.43 9.86
CA LEU A 252 5.83 -2.29 8.69
C LEU A 252 7.02 -3.23 8.89
N ARG A 253 7.95 -2.83 9.75
CA ARG A 253 9.12 -3.60 10.17
C ARG A 253 9.45 -3.30 11.63
N ASP A 254 10.42 -4.01 12.20
CA ASP A 254 10.95 -3.63 13.51
C ASP A 254 11.47 -2.19 13.47
N ILE A 255 11.10 -1.39 14.47
CA ILE A 255 11.53 0.00 14.68
C ILE A 255 12.32 0.03 15.99
N VAL A 256 13.54 0.58 15.95
CA VAL A 256 14.38 0.69 17.16
C VAL A 256 14.20 2.03 17.87
N ALA A 257 14.52 2.07 19.17
CA ALA A 257 14.53 3.34 19.90
C ALA A 257 15.53 4.33 19.28
N GLY A 258 15.11 5.59 19.15
CA GLY A 258 15.82 6.67 18.48
C GLY A 258 15.59 6.74 16.97
N GLU A 259 14.96 5.72 16.37
CA GLU A 259 14.63 5.73 14.94
C GLU A 259 13.47 6.70 14.64
N GLU A 260 13.55 7.39 13.51
CA GLU A 260 12.46 8.23 13.01
C GLU A 260 11.30 7.35 12.53
N VAL A 261 10.08 7.68 12.95
CA VAL A 261 8.86 7.11 12.40
C VAL A 261 8.49 7.92 11.17
N THR A 262 8.38 7.25 10.03
CA THR A 262 8.12 7.86 8.73
C THR A 262 6.86 7.28 8.10
N CYS A 263 6.29 7.97 7.12
CA CYS A 263 5.19 7.47 6.29
C CYS A 263 5.48 7.67 4.79
N ASP A 264 4.78 6.92 3.93
CA ASP A 264 4.78 7.19 2.49
C ASP A 264 3.50 7.97 2.15
N TYR A 265 3.64 9.24 1.74
CA TYR A 265 2.49 10.12 1.51
C TYR A 265 1.59 9.59 0.38
N ALA A 266 2.14 8.81 -0.57
CA ALA A 266 1.36 8.16 -1.60
C ALA A 266 0.37 7.11 -1.08
N LEU A 267 0.44 6.71 0.19
CA LEU A 267 -0.50 5.75 0.79
C LEU A 267 -1.87 6.36 1.10
N PHE A 268 -1.95 7.67 1.28
CA PHE A 268 -3.16 8.38 1.69
C PHE A 268 -3.43 9.68 0.90
N ASP A 269 -2.47 10.16 0.10
CA ASP A 269 -2.66 11.27 -0.83
C ASP A 269 -2.63 10.80 -2.29
N TYR A 270 -3.72 11.04 -3.03
CA TYR A 270 -3.74 10.81 -4.48
C TYR A 270 -2.90 11.86 -5.22
N HIS A 271 -3.02 13.11 -4.80
CA HIS A 271 -2.17 14.24 -5.13
C HIS A 271 -1.77 14.92 -3.83
N CYS A 272 -0.51 15.29 -3.65
CA CYS A 272 -0.06 15.99 -2.43
C CYS A 272 -0.48 17.47 -2.38
N ASN A 273 -1.19 18.01 -3.36
CA ASN A 273 -1.83 19.34 -3.38
C ASN A 273 -1.32 20.41 -2.36
N GLY A 274 -0.07 20.87 -2.51
CA GLY A 274 0.55 21.91 -1.69
C GLY A 274 1.61 21.41 -0.69
N HIS A 275 1.75 20.10 -0.48
CA HIS A 275 2.85 19.49 0.29
C HIS A 275 3.68 18.52 -0.57
N GLU A 276 3.76 18.77 -1.87
CA GLU A 276 4.68 18.07 -2.76
C GLU A 276 6.14 18.27 -2.33
N ILE A 277 6.93 17.20 -2.44
CA ILE A 277 8.37 17.21 -2.22
C ILE A 277 9.06 17.11 -3.58
N GLU A 278 9.53 18.24 -4.10
CA GLU A 278 10.25 18.30 -5.38
C GLU A 278 11.63 17.62 -5.32
N LEU A 279 12.29 17.67 -4.15
CA LEU A 279 13.57 17.02 -3.91
C LEU A 279 13.51 16.19 -2.64
N CYS A 280 13.24 14.91 -2.78
CA CYS A 280 13.12 13.98 -1.66
C CYS A 280 14.49 13.70 -1.02
N ALA A 281 14.59 13.96 0.28
CA ALA A 281 15.81 13.79 1.08
C ALA A 281 15.69 12.66 2.12
N CYS A 282 14.76 11.70 1.92
CA CYS A 282 14.51 10.63 2.88
C CYS A 282 15.72 9.71 3.12
N GLY A 283 16.61 9.59 2.13
CA GLY A 283 17.83 8.79 2.23
C GLY A 283 17.64 7.29 2.02
N SER A 284 16.45 6.85 1.60
CA SER A 284 16.20 5.47 1.18
C SER A 284 17.06 5.12 -0.05
N PRO A 285 17.61 3.89 -0.15
CA PRO A 285 18.27 3.42 -1.37
C PRO A 285 17.32 3.34 -2.57
N ASN A 286 16.01 3.21 -2.30
CA ASN A 286 14.94 3.19 -3.30
C ASN A 286 14.18 4.53 -3.34
N CYS A 287 14.87 5.64 -3.05
CA CYS A 287 14.26 6.96 -3.08
C CYS A 287 13.73 7.30 -4.48
N ARG A 288 12.47 7.73 -4.57
CA ARG A 288 11.80 8.13 -5.81
C ARG A 288 12.26 9.50 -6.35
N GLY A 289 13.12 10.18 -5.61
CA GLY A 289 13.64 11.52 -5.94
C GLY A 289 12.66 12.67 -5.69
N LYS A 290 11.34 12.42 -5.76
CA LYS A 290 10.26 13.35 -5.46
C LYS A 290 9.05 12.64 -4.85
N MET A 291 8.13 13.39 -4.25
CA MET A 291 6.84 12.89 -3.76
C MET A 291 5.74 13.87 -4.11
N THR A 292 4.81 13.47 -4.98
CA THR A 292 3.68 14.31 -5.43
C THR A 292 2.32 13.63 -5.23
N GLY A 293 2.29 12.57 -4.42
CA GLY A 293 1.13 11.71 -4.20
C GLY A 293 1.11 10.48 -5.12
N PHE A 294 0.12 9.60 -4.91
CA PHE A 294 -0.02 8.32 -5.60
C PHE A 294 -0.04 8.44 -7.13
N SER A 295 -0.75 9.45 -7.65
CA SER A 295 -0.88 9.70 -9.09
C SER A 295 0.47 9.93 -9.79
N GLY A 296 1.46 10.45 -9.07
CA GLY A 296 2.80 10.76 -9.60
C GLY A 296 3.76 9.58 -9.64
N LEU A 297 3.35 8.42 -9.11
CA LEU A 297 4.13 7.20 -9.13
C LEU A 297 4.10 6.53 -10.51
N SER A 298 5.17 5.82 -10.87
CA SER A 298 5.12 4.89 -12.00
C SER A 298 4.14 3.76 -11.74
N LEU A 299 3.67 3.09 -12.79
CA LEU A 299 2.69 2.01 -12.66
C LEU A 299 3.19 0.87 -11.76
N CYS A 300 4.47 0.50 -11.86
CA CYS A 300 5.07 -0.51 -10.99
C CYS A 300 5.07 -0.06 -9.52
N GLU A 301 5.45 1.20 -9.25
CA GLU A 301 5.42 1.76 -7.89
C GLU A 301 3.99 1.82 -7.33
N LYS A 302 3.00 2.23 -8.14
CA LYS A 302 1.58 2.22 -7.76
C LYS A 302 1.16 0.82 -7.30
N VAL A 303 1.42 -0.19 -8.12
CA VAL A 303 1.05 -1.60 -7.84
C VAL A 303 1.75 -2.14 -6.59
N ASN A 304 3.05 -1.84 -6.42
CA ASN A 304 3.84 -2.34 -5.27
C ASN A 304 3.32 -1.87 -3.91
N ILE A 305 2.62 -0.74 -3.85
CA ILE A 305 2.08 -0.19 -2.60
C ILE A 305 0.57 -0.41 -2.44
N LEU A 306 -0.12 -1.01 -3.41
CA LEU A 306 -1.59 -1.16 -3.39
C LEU A 306 -2.12 -1.87 -2.14
N SER A 307 -1.39 -2.81 -1.55
CA SER A 307 -1.80 -3.48 -0.31
C SER A 307 -1.95 -2.52 0.87
N TYR A 308 -1.34 -1.33 0.78
CA TYR A 308 -1.26 -0.35 1.84
C TYR A 308 -1.96 0.98 1.50
N VAL A 309 -2.60 1.15 0.35
CA VAL A 309 -3.29 2.42 0.06
C VAL A 309 -4.75 2.39 0.53
N GLU A 310 -5.30 3.56 0.87
CA GLU A 310 -6.73 3.71 1.17
C GLU A 310 -7.61 3.26 -0.01
N GLN A 311 -8.81 2.74 0.28
CA GLN A 311 -9.73 2.25 -0.76
C GLN A 311 -10.06 3.33 -1.79
N GLU A 312 -10.25 4.58 -1.36
CA GLU A 312 -10.55 5.69 -2.27
C GLU A 312 -9.42 5.97 -3.28
N ILE A 313 -8.16 5.72 -2.90
CA ILE A 313 -7.00 5.84 -3.79
C ILE A 313 -6.99 4.68 -4.78
N LYS A 314 -7.31 3.45 -4.33
CA LYS A 314 -7.46 2.30 -5.23
C LYS A 314 -8.56 2.56 -6.26
N ASP A 315 -9.70 3.08 -5.83
CA ASP A 315 -10.83 3.36 -6.71
C ASP A 315 -10.46 4.42 -7.76
N LYS A 316 -9.72 5.47 -7.37
CA LYS A 316 -9.18 6.46 -8.32
C LYS A 316 -8.19 5.86 -9.29
N PHE A 317 -7.24 5.05 -8.80
CA PHE A 317 -6.27 4.34 -9.64
C PHE A 317 -6.97 3.46 -10.69
N ILE A 318 -7.99 2.70 -10.27
CA ILE A 318 -8.78 1.84 -11.16
C ILE A 318 -9.42 2.64 -12.29
N ASN A 319 -9.99 3.81 -11.97
CA ASN A 319 -10.68 4.65 -12.93
C ASN A 319 -9.73 5.45 -13.83
N ASP A 320 -8.78 6.16 -13.25
CA ASP A 320 -7.90 7.10 -13.97
C ASP A 320 -6.88 6.37 -14.85
N ASP A 321 -6.31 5.25 -14.38
CA ASP A 321 -5.34 4.45 -15.12
C ASP A 321 -5.98 3.28 -15.89
N ASN A 322 -7.32 3.22 -15.95
CA ASN A 322 -8.12 2.20 -16.65
C ASN A 322 -7.67 0.76 -16.31
N VAL A 323 -7.64 0.45 -15.02
CA VAL A 323 -7.06 -0.78 -14.47
C VAL A 323 -8.14 -1.82 -14.23
N VAL A 324 -7.85 -3.08 -14.58
CA VAL A 324 -8.62 -4.25 -14.16
C VAL A 324 -7.80 -4.99 -13.12
N ILE A 325 -8.38 -5.17 -11.93
CA ILE A 325 -7.79 -6.01 -10.88
C ILE A 325 -8.52 -7.35 -10.88
N PHE A 326 -7.82 -8.41 -11.23
CA PHE A 326 -8.28 -9.79 -11.02
C PHE A 326 -7.95 -10.23 -9.59
N THR A 327 -8.78 -11.08 -9.00
CA THR A 327 -8.47 -11.75 -7.72
C THR A 327 -8.21 -13.23 -7.99
N SER A 328 -7.16 -13.76 -7.37
CA SER A 328 -6.79 -15.17 -7.45
C SER A 328 -6.26 -15.65 -6.10
N THR A 329 -6.21 -16.97 -5.90
CA THR A 329 -5.78 -17.59 -4.65
C THR A 329 -4.89 -18.78 -4.97
N LEU A 330 -3.77 -18.91 -4.26
CA LEU A 330 -2.89 -20.06 -4.47
C LEU A 330 -3.56 -21.33 -3.92
N PRO A 331 -3.62 -22.42 -4.71
CA PRO A 331 -4.16 -23.68 -4.23
C PRO A 331 -3.21 -24.32 -3.21
N THR A 332 -3.76 -25.11 -2.30
CA THR A 332 -2.99 -25.81 -1.28
C THR A 332 -1.87 -26.65 -1.89
N GLY A 333 -0.63 -26.42 -1.43
CA GLY A 333 0.54 -27.12 -1.94
C GLY A 333 1.27 -26.40 -3.07
N ILE A 334 0.81 -25.22 -3.48
CA ILE A 334 1.48 -24.34 -4.44
C ILE A 334 1.91 -23.05 -3.75
N GLY A 335 3.08 -22.55 -4.12
CA GLY A 335 3.62 -21.26 -3.71
C GLY A 335 4.03 -20.45 -4.94
N LEU A 336 4.02 -19.12 -4.80
CA LEU A 336 4.55 -18.20 -5.79
C LEU A 336 5.82 -17.56 -5.25
N VAL A 337 6.92 -17.72 -5.98
CA VAL A 337 8.20 -17.07 -5.66
C VAL A 337 8.27 -15.80 -6.50
N CYS A 338 8.55 -14.66 -5.86
CA CYS A 338 8.77 -13.37 -6.53
C CYS A 338 10.14 -12.82 -6.11
N ASN A 339 11.11 -12.86 -7.02
CA ASN A 339 12.48 -12.37 -6.79
C ASN A 339 12.81 -11.28 -7.82
N GLY A 340 12.59 -10.02 -7.46
CA GLY A 340 12.67 -8.91 -8.41
C GLY A 340 11.67 -9.14 -9.55
N ASP A 341 12.18 -9.25 -10.77
CA ASP A 341 11.36 -9.48 -11.97
C ASP A 341 11.08 -10.98 -12.22
N GLU A 342 11.72 -11.90 -11.51
CA GLU A 342 11.51 -13.35 -11.72
C GLU A 342 10.35 -13.85 -10.84
N GLN A 343 9.32 -14.38 -11.48
CA GLN A 343 8.12 -14.90 -10.84
C GLN A 343 7.83 -16.31 -11.34
N HIS A 344 7.68 -17.27 -10.43
CA HIS A 344 7.38 -18.64 -10.82
C HIS A 344 6.67 -19.44 -9.73
N LEU A 345 5.91 -20.45 -10.14
CA LEU A 345 5.25 -21.38 -9.23
C LEU A 345 6.20 -22.48 -8.74
N VAL A 346 6.09 -22.79 -7.45
CA VAL A 346 6.78 -23.92 -6.80
C VAL A 346 5.81 -24.79 -6.03
N SER A 347 6.17 -26.05 -5.84
CA SER A 347 5.44 -26.94 -4.95
C SER A 347 5.82 -26.66 -3.50
N THR A 348 4.87 -26.50 -2.59
CA THR A 348 5.12 -26.38 -1.14
C THR A 348 4.97 -27.71 -0.41
N LYS A 349 4.48 -28.74 -1.09
CA LYS A 349 4.39 -30.12 -0.60
C LYS A 349 4.88 -31.13 -1.64
N ARG A 350 4.81 -32.42 -1.33
CA ARG A 350 5.03 -33.48 -2.31
C ARG A 350 3.72 -33.72 -3.10
N PHE A 351 3.84 -33.89 -4.41
CA PHE A 351 2.80 -34.48 -5.26
C PHE A 351 3.33 -35.76 -5.89
N ASP A 352 2.54 -36.83 -5.87
CA ASP A 352 2.88 -38.08 -6.55
C ASP A 352 2.46 -38.07 -8.03
N ALA A 353 3.10 -38.91 -8.85
CA ALA A 353 2.77 -39.00 -10.27
C ALA A 353 1.29 -39.39 -10.47
N GLY A 354 0.58 -38.62 -11.30
CA GLY A 354 -0.84 -38.75 -11.59
C GLY A 354 -1.77 -38.03 -10.60
N GLU A 355 -1.25 -37.49 -9.50
CA GLU A 355 -2.01 -36.71 -8.53
C GLU A 355 -2.54 -35.42 -9.16
N THR A 356 -3.79 -35.07 -8.85
CA THR A 356 -4.35 -33.75 -9.21
C THR A 356 -3.76 -32.70 -8.29
N ILE A 357 -3.12 -31.69 -8.88
CA ILE A 357 -2.53 -30.57 -8.17
C ILE A 357 -3.63 -29.55 -7.87
N PHE A 358 -4.36 -29.11 -8.91
CA PHE A 358 -5.52 -28.23 -8.79
C PHE A 358 -6.43 -28.32 -10.01
N THR A 359 -7.63 -27.77 -9.88
CA THR A 359 -8.54 -27.42 -10.96
C THR A 359 -8.63 -25.91 -11.00
N ASN A 360 -8.66 -25.32 -12.19
CA ASN A 360 -8.70 -23.88 -12.37
C ASN A 360 -9.62 -23.49 -13.52
N HIS A 361 -9.99 -22.20 -13.55
CA HIS A 361 -10.84 -21.58 -14.57
C HIS A 361 -10.11 -20.38 -15.18
N CYS A 362 -10.26 -20.16 -16.49
CA CYS A 362 -9.68 -19.00 -17.16
C CYS A 362 -10.69 -17.87 -17.33
N THR A 363 -10.23 -16.63 -17.12
CA THR A 363 -11.02 -15.44 -17.41
C THR A 363 -10.80 -14.99 -18.86
N ILE A 364 -11.89 -14.80 -19.60
CA ILE A 364 -11.86 -14.31 -20.97
C ILE A 364 -11.75 -12.79 -20.99
N VAL A 365 -10.76 -12.28 -21.73
CA VAL A 365 -10.49 -10.85 -21.92
C VAL A 365 -10.61 -10.52 -23.39
N SER A 366 -11.44 -9.53 -23.74
CA SER A 366 -11.59 -9.10 -25.14
C SER A 366 -10.29 -8.48 -25.66
N LYS A 367 -10.04 -8.56 -26.97
CA LYS A 367 -8.86 -7.90 -27.58
C LYS A 367 -8.87 -6.38 -27.37
N SER A 368 -10.04 -5.75 -27.37
CA SER A 368 -10.17 -4.31 -27.10
C SER A 368 -9.70 -3.98 -25.68
N ASP A 369 -10.12 -4.75 -24.68
CA ASP A 369 -9.71 -4.54 -23.29
C ASP A 369 -8.23 -4.83 -23.13
N LEU A 370 -7.73 -5.93 -23.70
CA LEU A 370 -6.31 -6.28 -23.65
C LEU A 370 -5.44 -5.13 -24.19
N SER A 371 -5.86 -4.48 -25.28
CA SER A 371 -5.11 -3.36 -25.87
C SER A 371 -5.18 -2.05 -25.06
N SER A 372 -6.29 -1.78 -24.38
CA SER A 372 -6.60 -0.45 -23.83
C SER A 372 -6.49 -0.35 -22.30
N LYS A 373 -6.52 -1.48 -21.59
CA LYS A 373 -6.53 -1.52 -20.12
C LYS A 373 -5.19 -1.92 -19.54
N THR A 374 -4.99 -1.57 -18.29
CA THR A 374 -3.91 -2.09 -17.45
C THR A 374 -4.43 -3.26 -16.63
N PHE A 375 -3.64 -4.31 -16.44
CA PHE A 375 -4.08 -5.50 -15.70
C PHE A 375 -3.20 -5.74 -14.49
N VAL A 376 -3.84 -6.01 -13.37
CA VAL A 376 -3.20 -6.35 -12.10
C VAL A 376 -3.88 -7.61 -11.57
N VAL A 377 -3.14 -8.50 -10.93
CA VAL A 377 -3.72 -9.60 -10.16
C VAL A 377 -3.41 -9.42 -8.69
N GLU A 378 -4.43 -9.60 -7.86
CA GLU A 378 -4.32 -9.75 -6.42
C GLU A 378 -4.25 -11.25 -6.10
N ILE A 379 -3.16 -11.68 -5.46
CA ILE A 379 -2.95 -13.04 -4.98
C ILE A 379 -2.63 -12.96 -3.49
N ASP A 380 -3.55 -13.46 -2.67
CA ASP A 380 -3.42 -13.52 -1.21
C ASP A 380 -3.00 -12.16 -0.59
N GLY A 381 -3.63 -11.07 -1.04
CA GLY A 381 -3.38 -9.71 -0.57
C GLY A 381 -2.14 -9.02 -1.17
N LYS A 382 -1.40 -9.66 -2.08
CA LYS A 382 -0.30 -9.05 -2.85
C LYS A 382 -0.77 -8.72 -4.26
N TYR A 383 -0.35 -7.56 -4.77
CA TYR A 383 -0.70 -7.12 -6.12
C TYR A 383 0.49 -7.27 -7.05
N ILE A 384 0.25 -7.81 -8.24
CA ILE A 384 1.27 -8.05 -9.27
C ILE A 384 0.78 -7.42 -10.57
N LEU A 385 1.63 -6.60 -11.18
CA LEU A 385 1.36 -6.00 -12.49
C LEU A 385 1.51 -7.08 -13.56
N LEU A 386 0.48 -7.26 -14.38
CA LEU A 386 0.49 -8.28 -15.43
C LEU A 386 1.06 -7.71 -16.73
N ASP A 387 2.13 -8.34 -17.21
CA ASP A 387 2.57 -8.22 -18.59
C ASP A 387 1.59 -8.92 -19.55
N LYS A 388 1.15 -8.19 -20.57
CA LYS A 388 0.11 -8.65 -21.51
C LYS A 388 0.57 -9.78 -22.42
N GLU A 389 1.86 -9.85 -22.73
CA GLU A 389 2.42 -10.88 -23.61
C GLU A 389 2.79 -12.16 -22.85
N HIS A 390 3.16 -12.04 -21.57
CA HIS A 390 3.64 -13.18 -20.79
C HIS A 390 2.56 -13.84 -19.92
N HIS A 391 1.57 -13.09 -19.44
CA HIS A 391 0.58 -13.63 -18.49
C HIS A 391 -0.78 -13.95 -19.11
N PHE A 392 -0.93 -13.82 -20.43
CA PHE A 392 -2.16 -14.11 -21.13
C PHE A 392 -1.91 -15.10 -22.24
N ILE A 393 -2.88 -15.98 -22.50
CA ILE A 393 -2.86 -16.85 -23.68
C ILE A 393 -3.67 -16.15 -24.78
N HIS A 394 -3.03 -15.88 -25.91
CA HIS A 394 -3.62 -15.08 -26.99
C HIS A 394 -4.41 -15.98 -27.97
N ARG A 395 -5.74 -15.90 -27.96
CA ARG A 395 -6.59 -16.52 -29.00
C ARG A 395 -6.83 -15.56 -30.15
N ASP A 396 -7.48 -16.01 -31.22
CA ASP A 396 -7.80 -15.16 -32.37
C ASP A 396 -8.70 -13.98 -31.96
N GLU A 397 -9.78 -14.26 -31.23
CA GLU A 397 -10.84 -13.28 -30.90
C GLU A 397 -10.72 -12.68 -29.48
N TYR A 398 -9.93 -13.29 -28.60
CA TYR A 398 -9.80 -12.92 -27.19
C TYR A 398 -8.45 -13.31 -26.60
N ALA A 399 -8.24 -13.07 -25.31
CA ALA A 399 -7.15 -13.63 -24.53
C ALA A 399 -7.66 -14.27 -23.25
N GLU A 400 -6.96 -15.29 -22.77
CA GLU A 400 -7.29 -16.00 -21.53
C GLU A 400 -6.30 -15.55 -20.45
N PHE A 401 -6.82 -15.18 -19.28
CA PHE A 401 -6.04 -15.00 -18.07
C PHE A 401 -6.28 -16.18 -17.13
N LEU A 402 -5.22 -16.83 -16.67
CA LEU A 402 -5.32 -18.05 -15.87
C LEU A 402 -5.23 -17.80 -14.35
N GLY A 403 -5.27 -16.55 -13.89
CA GLY A 403 -5.08 -16.23 -12.47
C GLY A 403 -3.63 -16.49 -12.05
N PHE A 404 -3.44 -17.06 -10.86
CA PHE A 404 -2.14 -17.47 -10.34
C PHE A 404 -1.38 -18.43 -11.27
N ASP A 405 -2.09 -19.17 -12.13
CA ASP A 405 -1.45 -20.16 -13.00
C ASP A 405 -0.65 -19.53 -14.15
N SER A 406 -0.89 -18.23 -14.40
CA SER A 406 -0.14 -17.46 -15.40
C SER A 406 1.33 -17.26 -15.05
N PHE A 407 1.76 -17.64 -13.84
CA PHE A 407 3.14 -17.63 -13.38
C PHE A 407 3.80 -19.03 -13.45
N MET A 408 3.17 -20.01 -14.10
CA MET A 408 3.80 -21.32 -14.30
C MET A 408 4.83 -21.25 -15.43
N ASP A 409 6.06 -21.68 -15.15
CA ASP A 409 7.15 -21.67 -16.13
C ASP A 409 6.99 -22.76 -17.20
N HIS A 410 7.51 -22.48 -18.40
CA HIS A 410 7.66 -23.50 -19.44
C HIS A 410 8.79 -24.50 -19.13
N SER A 411 8.54 -25.78 -19.40
CA SER A 411 9.59 -26.79 -19.60
C SER A 411 9.25 -27.72 -20.76
N CYS A 412 10.27 -28.08 -21.56
CA CYS A 412 10.13 -29.10 -22.63
C CYS A 412 10.06 -30.54 -22.06
N ASN A 413 10.29 -30.69 -20.76
CA ASN A 413 10.03 -31.92 -20.00
C ASN A 413 9.25 -31.55 -18.72
N PRO A 414 7.98 -31.14 -18.86
CA PRO A 414 7.25 -30.48 -17.79
C PRO A 414 6.97 -31.43 -16.62
N SER A 415 6.91 -30.86 -15.43
CA SER A 415 6.50 -31.58 -14.22
C SER A 415 5.00 -31.91 -14.22
N THR A 416 4.21 -31.17 -15.01
CA THR A 416 2.75 -31.30 -15.04
C THR A 416 2.17 -31.59 -16.42
N GLU A 417 0.93 -32.08 -16.43
CA GLU A 417 0.07 -32.18 -17.59
C GLU A 417 -1.23 -31.42 -17.31
N GLN A 418 -1.62 -30.57 -18.26
CA GLN A 418 -2.88 -29.83 -18.21
C GLN A 418 -3.92 -30.56 -19.06
N ARG A 419 -5.14 -30.70 -18.52
CA ARG A 419 -6.27 -31.33 -19.21
C ARG A 419 -7.51 -30.47 -19.09
N TYR A 420 -7.94 -29.90 -20.21
CA TYR A 420 -9.18 -29.12 -20.30
C TYR A 420 -10.40 -30.03 -20.16
N THR A 421 -11.34 -29.63 -19.31
CA THR A 421 -12.67 -30.24 -19.15
C THR A 421 -13.74 -29.45 -19.89
N SER A 422 -13.50 -28.17 -20.14
CA SER A 422 -14.29 -27.29 -21.01
C SER A 422 -13.36 -26.26 -21.67
N GLU A 423 -13.90 -25.31 -22.43
CA GLU A 423 -13.11 -24.20 -22.99
C GLU A 423 -12.48 -23.33 -21.90
N GLU A 424 -13.10 -23.24 -20.72
CA GLU A 424 -12.64 -22.35 -19.65
C GLU A 424 -12.11 -23.10 -18.42
N GLU A 425 -12.38 -24.40 -18.28
CA GLU A 425 -11.97 -25.19 -17.11
C GLU A 425 -10.92 -26.24 -17.48
N TYR A 426 -9.95 -26.42 -16.59
CA TYR A 426 -8.94 -27.46 -16.72
C TYR A 426 -8.48 -27.98 -15.37
N THR A 427 -7.90 -29.19 -15.42
CA THR A 427 -7.24 -29.83 -14.28
C THR A 427 -5.76 -29.99 -14.58
N LEU A 428 -4.91 -29.60 -13.63
CA LEU A 428 -3.47 -29.81 -13.69
C LEU A 428 -3.11 -31.06 -12.86
N LYS A 429 -2.38 -31.99 -13.47
CA LYS A 429 -1.89 -33.20 -12.79
C LYS A 429 -0.38 -33.30 -12.85
N ALA A 430 0.21 -33.93 -11.84
CA ALA A 430 1.64 -34.20 -11.82
C ALA A 430 1.98 -35.33 -12.82
N LYS A 431 2.90 -35.09 -13.77
CA LYS A 431 3.39 -36.14 -14.70
C LYS A 431 4.40 -37.08 -14.05
N ARG A 432 5.08 -36.58 -13.03
CA ARG A 432 6.07 -37.28 -12.21
C ARG A 432 5.89 -36.83 -10.76
N THR A 433 6.58 -37.47 -9.82
CA THR A 433 6.70 -36.92 -8.47
C THR A 433 7.30 -35.51 -8.52
N ILE A 434 6.69 -34.58 -7.79
CA ILE A 434 7.16 -33.20 -7.57
C ILE A 434 7.43 -33.04 -6.08
N LEU A 435 8.64 -32.61 -5.73
CA LEU A 435 9.04 -32.42 -4.33
C LEU A 435 8.81 -30.96 -3.88
N PRO A 436 8.69 -30.71 -2.56
CA PRO A 436 8.67 -29.34 -2.05
C PRO A 436 9.89 -28.53 -2.52
N GLY A 437 9.65 -27.30 -2.96
CA GLY A 437 10.65 -26.39 -3.54
C GLY A 437 10.89 -26.56 -5.04
N GLU A 438 10.41 -27.64 -5.67
CA GLU A 438 10.54 -27.79 -7.13
C GLU A 438 9.60 -26.84 -7.88
N LYS A 439 10.08 -26.27 -9.00
CA LYS A 439 9.25 -25.51 -9.93
C LYS A 439 8.12 -26.37 -10.49
N VAL A 440 6.92 -25.81 -10.53
CA VAL A 440 5.78 -26.37 -11.24
C VAL A 440 5.85 -25.82 -12.66
N THR A 441 5.92 -26.72 -13.65
CA THR A 441 6.17 -26.36 -15.05
C THR A 441 5.22 -27.07 -15.99
N CYS A 442 4.82 -26.40 -17.07
CA CYS A 442 4.01 -26.96 -18.16
C CYS A 442 4.72 -26.82 -19.52
N ASP A 443 4.20 -27.52 -20.53
CA ASP A 443 4.67 -27.35 -21.92
C ASP A 443 3.69 -26.43 -22.64
N TYR A 444 4.08 -25.16 -22.81
CA TYR A 444 3.29 -24.13 -23.50
C TYR A 444 2.82 -24.56 -24.89
N THR A 445 3.59 -25.39 -25.60
CA THR A 445 3.20 -25.89 -26.95
C THR A 445 2.03 -26.88 -26.92
N LYS A 446 1.67 -27.36 -25.73
CA LYS A 446 0.55 -28.29 -25.48
C LYS A 446 -0.69 -27.59 -24.93
N LEU A 447 -0.63 -26.28 -24.72
CA LEU A 447 -1.81 -25.46 -24.48
C LEU A 447 -2.65 -25.29 -25.77
N ASP A 448 -2.07 -25.65 -26.92
CA ASP A 448 -2.71 -25.58 -28.23
C ASP A 448 -3.43 -26.88 -28.59
N GLY A 449 -4.62 -26.77 -29.18
CA GLY A 449 -5.36 -27.89 -29.77
C GLY A 449 -6.20 -28.71 -28.81
N ALA A 450 -6.19 -28.42 -27.51
CA ALA A 450 -7.21 -28.93 -26.60
C ALA A 450 -8.59 -28.43 -27.06
N LEU A 451 -9.53 -29.35 -27.27
CA LEU A 451 -10.90 -29.05 -27.71
C LEU A 451 -11.03 -28.26 -29.03
N GLY A 452 -9.98 -28.21 -29.86
CA GLY A 452 -9.99 -27.47 -31.13
C GLY A 452 -9.73 -25.95 -31.00
N MET A 453 -9.33 -25.49 -29.81
CA MET A 453 -8.94 -24.10 -29.57
C MET A 453 -7.64 -23.79 -30.33
N LYS A 454 -7.67 -22.76 -31.19
CA LYS A 454 -6.50 -22.28 -31.92
C LYS A 454 -5.93 -21.05 -31.23
N ASN A 455 -4.64 -21.11 -30.98
CA ASN A 455 -3.86 -19.99 -30.53
C ASN A 455 -3.47 -19.12 -31.74
N ALA A 456 -3.47 -17.81 -31.55
CA ALA A 456 -3.12 -16.85 -32.59
C ALA A 456 -1.61 -16.87 -32.90
N GLY A 457 -0.78 -17.52 -32.07
CA GLY A 457 0.65 -17.70 -32.32
C GLY A 457 1.39 -16.36 -32.37
N THR A 458 1.07 -15.46 -31.45
CA THR A 458 1.49 -14.05 -31.54
C THR A 458 2.94 -13.84 -31.15
N SER A 459 3.59 -14.82 -30.50
CA SER A 459 4.93 -14.67 -29.95
C SER A 459 5.83 -15.84 -30.32
N SER A 460 7.12 -15.55 -30.56
CA SER A 460 8.15 -16.58 -30.63
C SER A 460 9.30 -16.18 -29.73
N PHE A 461 9.81 -17.11 -28.95
CA PHE A 461 10.90 -16.84 -28.03
C PHE A 461 11.86 -18.01 -27.91
N GLN A 462 13.09 -17.68 -27.54
CA GLN A 462 14.13 -18.67 -27.27
C GLN A 462 13.86 -19.32 -25.91
N CYS A 463 13.58 -20.62 -25.91
CA CYS A 463 13.40 -21.41 -24.70
C CYS A 463 14.70 -21.49 -23.92
N LYS A 464 14.60 -21.21 -22.62
CA LYS A 464 15.70 -21.26 -21.64
C LYS A 464 15.45 -22.29 -20.53
N CYS A 465 14.60 -23.30 -20.77
CA CYS A 465 14.22 -24.29 -19.75
C CYS A 465 15.39 -25.19 -19.29
N GLY A 466 16.48 -25.26 -20.06
CA GLY A 466 17.68 -26.04 -19.70
C GLY A 466 17.55 -27.55 -19.92
N GLU A 467 16.40 -28.03 -20.39
CA GLU A 467 16.18 -29.45 -20.62
C GLU A 467 17.02 -29.99 -21.79
N SER A 468 17.52 -31.23 -21.64
CA SER A 468 18.31 -31.89 -22.68
C SER A 468 17.55 -32.11 -24.00
N ASN A 469 16.23 -32.20 -23.92
CA ASN A 469 15.30 -32.32 -25.04
C ASN A 469 14.59 -30.99 -25.37
N CYS A 470 15.21 -29.85 -25.04
CA CYS A 470 14.65 -28.53 -25.31
C CYS A 470 14.35 -28.32 -26.80
N TYR A 471 13.17 -27.75 -27.10
CA TYR A 471 12.74 -27.47 -28.48
C TYR A 471 13.51 -26.30 -29.13
N GLY A 472 14.26 -25.52 -28.34
CA GLY A 472 14.99 -24.35 -28.82
C GLY A 472 14.06 -23.14 -28.94
N MET A 473 13.46 -22.92 -30.11
CA MET A 473 12.54 -21.81 -30.33
C MET A 473 11.10 -22.28 -30.12
N LEU A 474 10.35 -21.59 -29.27
CA LEU A 474 8.91 -21.82 -29.08
C LEU A 474 8.14 -20.79 -29.91
N VAL A 475 7.04 -21.24 -30.49
CA VAL A 475 6.04 -20.39 -31.13
C VAL A 475 4.75 -20.63 -30.35
N CYS A 476 4.28 -19.60 -29.68
CA CYS A 476 3.16 -19.64 -28.74
C CYS A 476 2.18 -18.53 -29.09
#